data_AF-A0A354A005-F1
#
_entry.id   AF-A0A354A005-F1
#
_cell.length_a   1.000
_cell.length_b   1.000
_cell.length_c   1.000
_cell.angle_alpha   90.00
_cell.angle_beta   90.00
_cell.angle_gamma   90.00
#
_symmetry.space_group_name_H-M   'P 1'
#
loop_
_entity.id
_entity.type
_entity.pdbx_description
1 polymer ?
#
loop_
_entity_poly.entity_id
_entity_poly.type
_entity_poly.pdbx_seq_one_letter_code
_entity_poly.pdbx_strand_id
1 'polypeptide(L)'
;MAINKIINACMKVEKSAAVTYKKLMIKFPDKTDIWRELFNDETNHLSFLKDVKSLGLIDVMEKIDVLPSMRIINETIKKADELNVKITAGSISLKKALAMALKLEESIVETYTNKLIANLLSCEDEVSYKKIVADEKKHINKIKKMMK
;
A
#
# COMPACT_ATOMS: atom_id res chain seq x y z
N MET A 1 19.67 7.77 5.12
CA MET A 1 18.30 8.31 4.92
C MET A 1 17.52 8.03 6.19
N ALA A 2 16.78 8.99 6.75
CA ALA A 2 16.10 8.73 8.02
C ALA A 2 14.96 7.71 7.84
N ILE A 3 14.94 6.65 8.64
CA ILE A 3 13.89 5.63 8.68
C ILE A 3 12.49 6.25 8.88
N ASN A 4 12.41 7.34 9.65
CA ASN A 4 11.24 8.18 9.81
C ASN A 4 10.66 8.68 8.48
N LYS A 5 11.53 9.09 7.55
CA LYS A 5 11.12 9.55 6.22
C LYS A 5 10.48 8.43 5.40
N ILE A 6 10.97 7.21 5.56
CA ILE A 6 10.49 6.03 4.86
C ILE A 6 9.14 5.59 5.40
N ILE A 7 9.00 5.50 6.72
CA ILE A 7 7.72 5.15 7.36
C ILE A 7 6.65 6.17 6.95
N ASN A 8 6.96 7.47 6.98
CA ASN A 8 6.05 8.50 6.49
C ASN A 8 5.67 8.33 5.01
N ALA A 9 6.61 7.85 4.19
CA ALA A 9 6.36 7.62 2.77
C ALA A 9 5.51 6.36 2.54
N CYS A 10 5.74 5.27 3.28
CA CYS A 10 4.87 4.09 3.30
C CYS A 10 3.46 4.43 3.79
N MET A 11 3.33 5.21 4.87
CA MET A 11 2.02 5.71 5.32
C MET A 11 1.29 6.51 4.22
N LYS A 12 2.04 7.25 3.39
CA LYS A 12 1.46 7.98 2.26
C LYS A 12 0.99 7.03 1.15
N VAL A 13 1.71 5.93 0.90
CA VAL A 13 1.29 4.87 -0.02
C VAL A 13 -0.05 4.27 0.44
N GLU A 14 -0.10 3.76 1.68
CA GLU A 14 -1.31 3.14 2.26
C GLU A 14 -2.52 4.09 2.21
N LYS A 15 -2.30 5.35 2.60
CA LYS A 15 -3.35 6.37 2.55
C LYS A 15 -3.85 6.61 1.12
N SER A 16 -2.95 6.68 0.14
CA SER A 16 -3.32 6.90 -1.26
C SER A 16 -4.05 5.68 -1.85
N ALA A 17 -3.67 4.46 -1.47
CA ALA A 17 -4.38 3.23 -1.85
C ALA A 17 -5.78 3.18 -1.24
N ALA A 18 -5.92 3.44 0.06
CA ALA A 18 -7.22 3.53 0.73
C ALA A 18 -8.15 4.56 0.06
N VAL A 19 -7.65 5.77 -0.25
CA VAL A 19 -8.43 6.79 -0.98
C VAL A 19 -8.86 6.27 -2.36
N THR A 20 -7.99 5.56 -3.06
CA THR A 20 -8.29 4.94 -4.35
C THR A 20 -9.46 3.97 -4.23
N TYR A 21 -9.39 3.03 -3.28
CA TYR A 21 -10.44 2.04 -3.08
C TYR A 21 -11.76 2.66 -2.63
N LYS A 22 -11.70 3.71 -1.81
CA LYS A 22 -12.87 4.50 -1.47
C LYS A 22 -13.55 5.12 -2.69
N LYS A 23 -12.79 5.66 -3.64
CA LYS A 23 -13.36 6.22 -4.87
C LYS A 23 -13.89 5.14 -5.81
N LEU A 24 -13.24 3.97 -5.86
CA LEU A 24 -13.69 2.85 -6.66
C LEU A 24 -15.01 2.25 -6.15
N MET A 25 -15.26 2.23 -4.84
CA MET A 25 -16.57 1.90 -4.27
C MET A 25 -17.69 2.78 -4.85
N ILE A 26 -17.45 4.10 -4.93
CA ILE A 26 -18.43 5.06 -5.46
C ILE A 26 -18.61 4.88 -6.97
N LYS A 27 -17.52 4.67 -7.70
CA LYS A 27 -17.54 4.58 -9.17
C LYS A 27 -18.12 3.25 -9.67
N PHE A 28 -17.94 2.17 -8.93
CA PHE A 28 -18.34 0.81 -9.31
C PHE A 28 -19.13 0.14 -8.17
N PRO A 29 -20.38 0.56 -7.93
CA PRO A 29 -21.17 0.12 -6.77
C PRO A 29 -21.42 -1.40 -6.76
N ASP A 30 -21.53 -2.04 -7.92
CA ASP A 30 -21.73 -3.49 -8.06
C ASP A 30 -20.53 -4.33 -7.56
N LYS A 31 -19.40 -3.67 -7.26
CA LYS A 31 -18.18 -4.28 -6.74
C LYS A 31 -17.78 -3.72 -5.37
N THR A 32 -18.70 -3.03 -4.69
CA THR A 32 -18.45 -2.31 -3.43
C THR A 32 -17.79 -3.19 -2.38
N ASP A 33 -18.25 -4.43 -2.19
CA ASP A 33 -17.77 -5.28 -1.09
C ASP A 33 -16.27 -5.55 -1.20
N ILE A 34 -15.79 -5.86 -2.41
CA ILE A 34 -14.36 -6.12 -2.64
C ILE A 34 -13.54 -4.84 -2.43
N TRP A 35 -14.01 -3.70 -2.95
CA TRP A 35 -13.32 -2.42 -2.75
C TRP A 35 -13.34 -1.97 -1.28
N ARG A 36 -14.38 -2.32 -0.52
CA ARG A 36 -14.50 -2.03 0.90
C ARG A 36 -13.51 -2.85 1.72
N GLU A 37 -13.38 -4.14 1.41
CA GLU A 37 -12.37 -4.99 2.04
C GLU A 37 -10.97 -4.42 1.82
N LEU A 38 -10.62 -4.09 0.57
CA LEU A 38 -9.32 -3.48 0.25
C LEU A 38 -9.14 -2.15 1.02
N PHE A 39 -10.13 -1.26 1.00
CA PHE A 39 -10.09 -0.01 1.76
C PHE A 39 -9.82 -0.22 3.27
N ASN A 40 -10.48 -1.20 3.88
CA ASN A 40 -10.32 -1.50 5.29
C ASN A 40 -8.91 -2.04 5.59
N ASP A 41 -8.39 -2.93 4.75
CA ASP A 41 -7.04 -3.48 4.89
C ASP A 41 -5.99 -2.36 4.82
N GLU A 42 -6.05 -1.46 3.84
CA GLU A 42 -5.10 -0.33 3.74
C GLU A 42 -5.22 0.66 4.90
N THR A 43 -6.43 0.82 5.43
CA THR A 43 -6.64 1.66 6.63
C THR A 43 -6.00 1.02 7.86
N ASN A 44 -6.07 -0.31 7.99
CA ASN A 44 -5.42 -1.06 9.06
C ASN A 44 -3.89 -1.01 8.92
N HIS A 45 -3.35 -1.18 7.72
CA HIS A 45 -1.92 -1.03 7.42
C HIS A 45 -1.43 0.37 7.81
N LEU A 46 -2.17 1.41 7.42
CA LEU A 46 -1.88 2.79 7.81
C LEU A 46 -1.91 2.99 9.33
N SER A 47 -2.86 2.38 10.05
CA SER A 47 -2.93 2.45 11.51
C SER A 47 -1.68 1.83 12.13
N PHE A 48 -1.32 0.62 11.70
CA PHE A 48 -0.13 -0.06 12.19
C PHE A 48 1.14 0.78 11.99
N LEU A 49 1.34 1.38 10.81
CA LEU A 49 2.49 2.24 10.55
C LEU A 49 2.52 3.50 11.43
N LYS A 50 1.34 4.04 11.82
CA LYS A 50 1.25 5.13 12.80
C LYS A 50 1.62 4.67 14.19
N ASP A 51 1.18 3.49 14.59
CA ASP A 51 1.45 2.92 15.91
C ASP A 51 2.95 2.70 16.07
N VAL A 52 3.60 2.06 15.08
CA VAL A 52 5.07 1.90 15.01
C VAL A 52 5.79 3.23 15.22
N LYS A 53 5.29 4.29 14.57
CA LYS A 53 5.88 5.63 14.70
C LYS A 53 5.64 6.26 16.07
N SER A 54 4.43 6.14 16.61
CA SER A 54 4.05 6.77 17.88
C SER A 54 4.70 6.12 19.11
N LEU A 55 4.96 4.81 19.02
CA LEU A 55 5.54 4.01 20.10
C LEU A 55 7.08 4.09 20.14
N GLY A 56 7.71 4.89 19.28
CA GLY A 56 9.17 5.04 19.25
C GLY A 56 9.92 3.80 18.79
N LEU A 57 9.23 2.80 18.22
CA LEU A 57 9.84 1.58 17.67
C LEU A 57 10.80 1.88 16.50
N ILE A 58 10.75 3.10 15.99
CA ILE A 58 11.64 3.65 14.98
C ILE A 58 13.11 3.71 15.45
N ASP A 59 13.37 3.95 16.74
CA ASP A 59 14.74 4.06 17.28
C ASP A 59 15.46 2.70 17.25
N VAL A 60 14.69 1.60 17.30
CA VAL A 60 15.21 0.23 17.11
C VAL A 60 15.62 0.01 15.64
N MET A 61 14.95 0.70 14.72
CA MET A 61 15.14 0.57 13.27
C MET A 61 16.24 1.50 12.70
N GLU A 62 16.78 2.45 13.47
CA GLU A 62 17.87 3.34 12.99
C GLU A 62 19.20 2.61 12.76
N LYS A 63 19.36 1.38 13.27
CA LYS A 63 20.57 0.55 13.13
C LYS A 63 20.66 -0.22 11.79
N ILE A 64 19.84 0.15 10.81
CA ILE A 64 19.66 -0.60 9.58
C ILE A 64 20.49 0.03 8.43
N ASP A 65 21.35 -0.78 7.81
CA ASP A 65 22.26 -0.34 6.73
C ASP A 65 21.62 -0.19 5.35
N VAL A 66 20.48 -0.86 5.09
CA VAL A 66 19.82 -0.82 3.78
C VAL A 66 18.41 -0.27 3.93
N LEU A 67 18.05 0.70 3.11
CA LEU A 67 16.75 1.35 3.18
C LEU A 67 16.04 1.22 1.82
N PRO A 68 14.71 1.06 1.78
CA PRO A 68 13.97 1.07 0.52
C PRO A 68 14.19 2.37 -0.24
N SER A 69 14.24 2.26 -1.55
CA SER A 69 14.48 3.41 -2.40
C SER A 69 13.26 4.33 -2.39
N MET A 70 13.46 5.58 -1.98
CA MET A 70 12.42 6.63 -2.12
C MET A 70 11.95 6.76 -3.57
N ARG A 71 12.75 6.36 -4.55
CA ARG A 71 12.31 6.30 -5.96
C ARG A 71 11.11 5.36 -6.13
N ILE A 72 11.21 4.13 -5.63
CA ILE A 72 10.16 3.11 -5.74
C ILE A 72 8.91 3.56 -4.98
N ILE A 73 9.07 4.11 -3.78
CA ILE A 73 7.94 4.62 -2.98
C ILE A 73 7.23 5.76 -3.71
N ASN A 74 7.98 6.73 -4.25
CA ASN A 74 7.41 7.86 -4.99
C ASN A 74 6.72 7.41 -6.28
N GLU A 75 7.26 6.42 -6.98
CA GLU A 75 6.62 5.83 -8.17
C GLU A 75 5.29 5.15 -7.81
N THR A 76 5.22 4.46 -6.67
CA THR A 76 3.99 3.85 -6.16
C THR A 76 2.93 4.90 -5.81
N ILE A 77 3.33 5.97 -5.11
CA ILE A 77 2.44 7.11 -4.83
C ILE A 77 1.90 7.71 -6.14
N LYS A 78 2.77 7.91 -7.13
CA LYS A 78 2.38 8.45 -8.44
C LYS A 78 1.35 7.56 -9.14
N LYS A 79 1.49 6.23 -9.09
CA LYS A 79 0.51 5.29 -9.66
C LYS A 79 -0.86 5.43 -8.99
N ALA A 80 -0.89 5.56 -7.65
CA ALA A 80 -2.13 5.79 -6.92
C ALA A 80 -2.77 7.14 -7.29
N ASP A 81 -1.97 8.21 -7.37
CA ASP A 81 -2.44 9.54 -7.75
C ASP A 81 -3.00 9.57 -9.18
N GLU A 82 -2.32 8.94 -10.14
CA GLU A 82 -2.78 8.81 -11.53
C GLU A 82 -4.12 8.07 -11.63
N LEU A 83 -4.31 7.01 -10.85
CA LEU A 83 -5.58 6.29 -10.79
C LEU A 83 -6.68 7.17 -10.18
N ASN A 84 -6.37 7.84 -9.07
CA ASN A 84 -7.29 8.77 -8.39
C ASN A 84 -7.77 9.89 -9.32
N VAL A 85 -6.88 10.47 -10.13
CA VAL A 85 -7.23 11.49 -11.13
C VAL A 85 -8.20 10.92 -12.16
N LYS A 86 -7.92 9.74 -12.72
CA LYS A 86 -8.79 9.11 -13.74
C LYS A 86 -10.16 8.72 -13.21
N ILE A 87 -10.25 8.26 -11.96
CA ILE A 87 -11.54 7.98 -11.31
C ILE A 87 -12.34 9.27 -11.16
N THR A 88 -11.70 10.34 -10.67
CA THR A 88 -12.34 11.65 -10.43
C THR A 88 -12.82 12.29 -11.73
N ALA A 89 -12.05 12.17 -12.80
CA ALA A 89 -12.44 12.64 -14.14
C ALA A 89 -13.59 11.83 -14.77
N GLY A 90 -14.06 10.75 -14.13
CA GLY A 90 -15.19 9.95 -14.59
C GLY A 90 -14.92 9.05 -15.81
N SER A 91 -13.73 9.14 -16.41
CA SER A 91 -13.39 8.57 -17.72
C SER A 91 -12.79 7.16 -17.69
N ILE A 92 -12.80 6.50 -16.52
CA ILE A 92 -12.21 5.17 -16.35
C ILE A 92 -13.27 4.05 -16.40
N SER A 93 -13.00 3.03 -17.23
CA SER A 93 -13.79 1.79 -17.24
C SER A 93 -13.34 0.84 -16.13
N LEU A 94 -14.21 -0.10 -15.73
CA LEU A 94 -13.88 -1.09 -14.69
C LEU A 94 -12.61 -1.89 -15.05
N LYS A 95 -12.50 -2.35 -16.30
CA LYS A 95 -11.31 -3.09 -16.79
C LYS A 95 -10.02 -2.28 -16.60
N LYS A 96 -10.06 -0.99 -16.92
CA LYS A 96 -8.89 -0.10 -16.79
C LYS A 96 -8.59 0.22 -15.32
N ALA A 97 -9.62 0.41 -14.50
CA ALA A 97 -9.48 0.59 -13.06
C ALA A 97 -8.83 -0.63 -12.40
N LEU A 98 -9.30 -1.83 -12.71
CA LEU A 98 -8.73 -3.09 -12.22
C LEU A 98 -7.27 -3.26 -12.64
N ALA A 99 -6.94 -3.00 -13.92
CA ALA A 99 -5.56 -3.10 -14.39
C ALA A 99 -4.63 -2.08 -13.71
N MET A 100 -5.12 -0.88 -13.42
CA MET A 100 -4.34 0.15 -12.70
C MET A 100 -4.21 -0.16 -11.21
N ALA A 101 -5.27 -0.65 -10.57
CA ALA A 101 -5.25 -1.10 -9.18
C ALA A 101 -4.31 -2.29 -9.00
N LEU A 102 -4.32 -3.26 -9.92
CA LEU A 102 -3.39 -4.38 -9.91
C LEU A 102 -1.93 -3.91 -9.95
N LYS A 103 -1.60 -2.95 -10.83
CA LYS A 103 -0.25 -2.38 -10.91
C LYS A 103 0.12 -1.59 -9.66
N LEU A 104 -0.84 -0.94 -9.02
CA LEU A 104 -0.63 -0.26 -7.75
C LEU A 104 -0.20 -1.29 -6.69
N GLU A 105 -1.00 -2.33 -6.47
CA GLU A 105 -0.73 -3.42 -5.53
C GLU A 105 0.62 -4.11 -5.77
N GLU A 106 0.95 -4.43 -7.03
CA GLU A 106 2.25 -5.00 -7.38
C GLU A 106 3.41 -4.08 -6.98
N SER A 107 3.21 -2.76 -7.04
CA SER A 107 4.21 -1.77 -6.64
C SER A 107 4.28 -1.56 -5.13
N ILE A 108 3.17 -1.75 -4.42
CA ILE A 108 3.11 -1.74 -2.95
C ILE A 108 3.88 -2.96 -2.42
N VAL A 109 3.60 -4.15 -2.96
CA VAL A 109 4.38 -5.36 -2.67
C VAL A 109 5.86 -5.11 -2.96
N GLU A 110 6.22 -4.55 -4.12
CA GLU A 110 7.62 -4.25 -4.44
C GLU A 110 8.28 -3.31 -3.41
N THR A 111 7.54 -2.27 -2.99
CA THR A 111 7.97 -1.32 -1.96
C THR A 111 8.30 -2.03 -0.65
N TYR A 112 7.46 -3.00 -0.26
CA TYR A 112 7.65 -3.74 0.98
C TYR A 112 8.67 -4.89 0.86
N THR A 113 8.64 -5.70 -0.20
CA THR A 113 9.46 -6.91 -0.32
C THR A 113 10.91 -6.68 -0.70
N ASN A 114 11.21 -5.68 -1.55
CA ASN A 114 12.58 -5.58 -2.08
C ASN A 114 13.60 -5.13 -1.03
N LYS A 115 13.20 -4.30 -0.05
CA LYS A 115 14.14 -3.74 0.94
C LYS A 115 13.53 -3.40 2.30
N LEU A 116 12.23 -3.17 2.44
CA LEU A 116 11.69 -2.82 3.76
C LEU A 116 11.62 -4.04 4.69
N ILE A 117 11.10 -5.17 4.18
CA ILE A 117 11.01 -6.43 4.95
C ILE A 117 12.38 -6.89 5.42
N ALA A 118 13.35 -7.10 4.50
CA ALA A 118 14.67 -7.67 4.84
C ALA A 118 15.36 -6.97 6.02
N ASN A 119 15.07 -5.69 6.21
CA ASN A 119 15.63 -4.85 7.25
C ASN A 119 14.79 -4.85 8.54
N LEU A 120 13.47 -4.98 8.41
CA LEU A 120 12.54 -5.13 9.53
C LEU A 120 12.51 -6.53 10.13
N LEU A 121 12.91 -7.57 9.38
CA LEU A 121 13.12 -8.92 9.90
C LEU A 121 14.23 -8.99 10.96
N SER A 122 15.00 -7.91 11.15
CA SER A 122 16.00 -7.81 12.23
C SER A 122 15.43 -7.26 13.55
N CYS A 123 14.17 -6.82 13.57
CA CYS A 123 13.47 -6.28 14.75
C CYS A 123 12.44 -7.28 15.30
N GLU A 124 12.07 -7.14 16.57
CA GLU A 124 11.12 -8.05 17.28
C GLU A 124 9.70 -8.09 16.66
N ASP A 125 9.35 -7.14 15.80
CA ASP A 125 8.02 -6.99 15.19
C ASP A 125 7.93 -7.59 13.76
N GLU A 126 8.80 -8.56 13.46
CA GLU A 126 8.88 -9.30 12.19
C GLU A 126 7.51 -9.83 11.70
N VAL A 127 6.70 -10.31 12.63
CA VAL A 127 5.40 -10.95 12.36
C VAL A 127 4.41 -9.95 11.76
N SER A 128 4.37 -8.72 12.28
CA SER A 128 3.42 -7.70 11.87
C SER A 128 3.70 -7.19 10.45
N TYR A 129 4.97 -7.08 10.06
CA TYR A 129 5.35 -6.68 8.71
C TYR A 129 5.19 -7.78 7.66
N LYS A 130 5.46 -9.04 8.02
CA LYS A 130 5.13 -10.19 7.16
C LYS A 130 3.63 -10.25 6.87
N LYS A 131 2.81 -9.85 7.85
CA LYS A 131 1.36 -9.79 7.69
C LYS A 131 0.95 -8.78 6.61
N ILE A 132 1.45 -7.54 6.66
CA ILE A 132 1.16 -6.52 5.61
C ILE A 132 1.42 -7.10 4.24
N VAL A 133 2.62 -7.64 4.00
CA VAL A 133 2.98 -8.17 2.66
C VAL A 133 2.15 -9.38 2.25
N ALA A 134 1.77 -10.23 3.20
CA ALA A 134 0.84 -11.31 2.93
C ALA A 134 -0.53 -10.76 2.52
N ASP A 135 -0.99 -9.69 3.15
CA ASP A 135 -2.27 -9.04 2.85
C ASP A 135 -2.23 -8.34 1.48
N GLU A 136 -1.18 -7.58 1.16
CA GLU A 136 -0.94 -7.00 -0.19
C GLU A 136 -0.95 -8.08 -1.30
N LYS A 137 -0.31 -9.23 -1.06
CA LYS A 137 -0.37 -10.35 -2.01
C LYS A 137 -1.78 -10.93 -2.16
N LYS A 138 -2.58 -10.92 -1.09
CA LYS A 138 -4.01 -11.30 -1.18
C LYS A 138 -4.79 -10.28 -1.98
N HIS A 139 -4.49 -8.98 -1.87
CA HIS A 139 -5.13 -7.92 -2.65
C HIS A 139 -4.90 -8.12 -4.15
N ILE A 140 -3.66 -8.36 -4.57
CA ILE A 140 -3.32 -8.76 -5.95
C ILE A 140 -4.21 -9.91 -6.44
N ASN A 141 -4.35 -10.95 -5.62
CA ASN A 141 -5.17 -12.12 -5.97
C ASN A 141 -6.67 -11.77 -6.05
N LYS A 142 -7.20 -10.92 -5.16
CA LYS A 142 -8.59 -10.43 -5.22
C LYS A 142 -8.84 -9.67 -6.52
N ILE A 143 -7.95 -8.73 -6.87
CA ILE A 143 -8.08 -7.94 -8.11
C ILE A 143 -7.98 -8.83 -9.34
N LYS A 144 -7.03 -9.78 -9.39
CA LYS A 144 -6.92 -10.75 -10.49
C LYS A 144 -8.17 -11.59 -10.67
N LYS A 145 -8.85 -11.96 -9.57
CA LYS A 145 -10.13 -12.69 -9.64
C LYS A 145 -11.24 -11.84 -10.26
N MET A 146 -11.27 -10.53 -10.00
CA MET A 146 -12.26 -9.62 -10.60
C MET A 146 -12.02 -9.36 -12.10
N MET A 147 -10.81 -9.64 -12.60
CA MET A 147 -10.46 -9.47 -14.01
C MET A 147 -10.81 -10.68 -14.89
N LYS A 148 -11.23 -11.80 -14.29
CA LYS A 148 -11.72 -13.00 -14.97
C LYS A 148 -13.22 -12.89 -15.19
#